data_AF-A0AAW2KAT3-F1
#
_entry.id   AF-A0AAW2KAT3-F1
#
_cell.length_a   1.000
_cell.length_b   1.000
_cell.length_c   1.000
_cell.angle_alpha   90.00
_cell.angle_beta   90.00
_cell.angle_gamma   90.00
#
_symmetry.space_group_name_H-M   'P 1'
#
loop_
_entity.id
_entity.type
_entity.pdbx_description
1 polymer ?
#
loop_
_entity_poly.entity_id
_entity_poly.type
_entity_poly.pdbx_seq_one_letter_code
_entity_poly.pdbx_strand_id
1 'polypeptide(L)' 'MGAESGWNVDIVRAEFCAVDAECILGIRLQEGERDSLIWHFKRKGYFSVRSANRVALRLRGEAECFDST' A
#
# COMPACT_ATOMS: atom_id res chain seq x y z
N MET A 1 10.21 -26.21 -0.18
CA MET A 1 10.83 -25.03 -0.84
C MET A 1 10.32 -23.81 -0.09
N GLY A 2 11.14 -23.23 0.78
CA GLY A 2 10.77 -22.00 1.47
C GLY A 2 10.84 -20.85 0.48
N ALA A 3 9.80 -20.02 0.42
CA ALA A 3 9.90 -18.73 -0.24
C ALA A 3 10.98 -17.92 0.48
N GLU A 4 11.91 -17.34 -0.25
CA GLU A 4 12.97 -16.55 0.35
C GLU A 4 12.35 -15.36 1.10
N SER A 5 12.48 -15.38 2.42
CA SER A 5 11.96 -14.36 3.32
C SER A 5 12.87 -13.14 3.27
N GLY A 6 12.68 -12.29 2.27
CA GLY A 6 13.59 -11.17 2.05
C GLY A 6 13.17 -10.24 0.92
N TRP A 7 13.77 -9.05 0.90
CA TRP A 7 13.70 -8.18 -0.26
C TRP A 7 14.44 -8.82 -1.43
N ASN A 8 13.85 -8.76 -2.62
CA ASN A 8 14.59 -9.04 -3.84
C ASN A 8 15.47 -7.84 -4.19
N VAL A 9 16.75 -7.92 -3.84
CA VAL A 9 17.71 -6.81 -3.96
C VAL A 9 17.85 -6.33 -5.40
N ASP A 10 17.87 -7.25 -6.35
CA ASP A 10 18.08 -6.93 -7.77
C ASP A 10 16.89 -6.12 -8.31
N ILE A 11 15.67 -6.52 -7.97
CA ILE A 11 14.46 -5.79 -8.35
C ILE A 11 14.44 -4.41 -7.69
N VAL A 12 14.72 -4.33 -6.39
CA VAL A 12 14.70 -3.04 -5.67
C VAL A 12 15.72 -2.06 -6.25
N ARG A 13 16.92 -2.53 -6.62
CA ARG A 13 17.94 -1.67 -7.23
C ARG A 13 17.67 -1.32 -8.69
N ALA A 14 16.90 -2.14 -9.40
CA ALA A 14 16.50 -1.87 -10.78
C ALA A 14 15.35 -0.85 -10.88
N GLU A 15 14.39 -0.91 -9.95
CA GLU A 15 13.15 -0.12 -10.02
C GLU A 15 13.22 1.23 -9.28
N PHE A 16 14.11 1.37 -8.29
CA PHE A 16 14.21 2.56 -7.45
C PHE A 16 15.55 3.29 -7.62
N CYS A 17 15.58 4.60 -7.36
CA CYS A 17 16.83 5.35 -7.36
C CYS A 17 17.75 4.87 -6.22
N ALA A 18 19.07 5.08 -6.33
CA ALA A 18 20.03 4.54 -5.36
C ALA A 18 19.72 4.92 -3.90
N VAL A 19 19.26 6.15 -3.66
CA VAL A 19 18.91 6.61 -2.30
C VAL A 19 17.69 5.85 -1.77
N ASP A 20 16.64 5.71 -2.58
CA ASP A 20 15.41 5.02 -2.18
C ASP A 20 15.62 3.52 -2.05
N ALA A 21 16.40 2.91 -2.94
CA ALA A 21 16.73 1.50 -2.91
C ALA A 21 17.41 1.13 -1.59
N GLU A 22 18.42 1.90 -1.17
CA GLU A 22 19.10 1.64 0.11
C GLU A 22 18.18 1.90 1.32
N CYS A 23 17.26 2.87 1.24
CA CYS A 23 16.23 3.06 2.27
C CYS A 23 15.29 1.85 2.37
N ILE A 24 14.80 1.33 1.24
CA ILE A 24 13.89 0.18 1.19
C ILE A 24 14.58 -1.08 1.70
N LEU A 25 15.82 -1.34 1.26
CA LEU A 25 16.60 -2.49 1.70
C LEU A 25 16.92 -2.45 3.21
N GLY A 26 16.90 -1.27 3.82
CA GLY A 26 17.00 -1.10 5.27
C GLY A 26 15.76 -1.51 6.07
N ILE A 27 14.61 -1.70 5.41
CA ILE A 27 13.36 -2.11 6.08
C ILE A 27 13.45 -3.61 6.43
N ARG A 28 13.39 -3.94 7.72
CA ARG A 28 13.38 -5.33 8.17
C ARG A 28 12.03 -5.98 7.86
N LEU A 29 12.03 -7.04 7.05
CA LEU A 29 10.86 -7.89 6.86
C LEU A 29 10.69 -8.83 8.06
N GLN A 30 9.47 -8.92 8.59
CA GLN A 30 9.12 -9.86 9.65
C GLN A 30 8.95 -11.25 9.05
N GLU A 31 9.66 -12.25 9.55
CA GLU A 31 9.45 -13.64 9.15
C GLU A 31 8.29 -14.25 9.93
N GLY A 32 7.30 -14.81 9.23
CA GLY A 32 6.21 -15.57 9.84
C GLY A 32 4.94 -14.77 10.20
N GLU A 33 4.93 -13.46 9.97
CA GLU A 33 3.69 -12.68 10.04
C GLU A 33 2.93 -12.79 8.70
N ARG A 34 1.60 -12.91 8.74
CA ARG A 34 0.81 -13.00 7.50
C ARG A 34 0.74 -11.62 6.86
N ASP A 35 0.98 -11.56 5.56
CA ASP A 35 0.79 -10.35 4.76
C ASP A 35 -0.59 -9.74 5.03
N SER A 36 -0.61 -8.44 5.28
CA SER A 36 -1.84 -7.68 5.50
C SER A 36 -1.88 -6.46 4.60
N LEU A 37 -3.07 -6.20 4.03
CA LEU A 37 -3.30 -5.03 3.17
C LEU A 37 -3.36 -3.76 4.02
N ILE A 38 -2.29 -2.98 3.96
CA ILE A 38 -2.20 -1.64 4.56
C ILE A 38 -2.45 -0.62 3.43
N TRP A 39 -3.60 0.05 3.46
CA TRP A 39 -3.93 1.12 2.51
C TRP A 39 -4.21 2.39 3.32
N HIS A 40 -3.31 3.36 3.25
CA HIS A 40 -3.35 4.51 4.15
C HIS A 40 -4.27 5.64 3.65
N PHE A 41 -5.51 5.65 4.17
CA PHE A 41 -6.33 6.86 4.34
C PHE A 41 -6.98 6.92 5.74
N LYS A 42 -6.44 6.14 6.70
CA LYS A 42 -6.93 6.06 8.09
C LYS A 42 -5.76 6.10 9.07
N ARG A 43 -6.00 6.70 10.25
CA ARG A 43 -5.04 6.81 11.37
C ARG A 43 -4.39 5.49 11.81
N LYS A 44 -5.02 4.34 11.55
CA LYS A 44 -4.49 3.00 11.89
C LYS A 44 -3.94 2.21 10.69
N GLY A 45 -3.99 2.75 9.47
CA GLY A 45 -3.41 2.11 8.27
C GLY A 45 -4.15 0.89 7.70
N TYR A 46 -5.05 0.24 8.45
CA TYR A 46 -5.75 -0.95 7.97
C TYR A 46 -6.81 -0.67 6.91
N PHE A 47 -6.76 -1.45 5.83
CA PHE A 47 -7.82 -1.54 4.84
C PHE A 47 -8.96 -2.42 5.34
N SER A 48 -10.20 -1.99 5.15
CA SER A 48 -11.38 -2.84 5.36
C SER A 48 -12.46 -2.58 4.30
N VAL A 49 -13.35 -3.55 4.10
CA VAL A 49 -14.52 -3.38 3.22
C VAL A 49 -15.32 -2.14 3.62
N ARG A 50 -15.41 -1.82 4.92
CA ARG A 50 -16.07 -0.61 5.42
C ARG A 50 -15.32 0.69 5.05
N SER A 51 -13.99 0.68 4.93
CA SER A 51 -13.28 1.85 4.38
C SER A 51 -13.49 1.98 2.89
N ALA A 52 -13.41 0.88 2.13
CA ALA A 52 -13.66 0.87 0.69
C ALA A 52 -15.08 1.35 0.36
N ASN A 53 -16.09 0.87 1.10
CA ASN A 53 -17.48 1.25 0.88
C ASN A 53 -17.72 2.74 1.19
N ARG A 54 -17.10 3.30 2.24
CA ARG A 54 -17.19 4.74 2.51
C ARG A 54 -16.55 5.59 1.43
N VAL A 55 -15.41 5.15 0.87
CA VAL A 55 -14.78 5.82 -0.28
C VAL A 55 -15.69 5.74 -1.50
N ALA A 56 -16.26 4.57 -1.80
CA ALA A 56 -17.19 4.39 -2.91
C ALA A 56 -18.44 5.27 -2.77
N LEU A 57 -19.02 5.38 -1.58
CA LEU A 57 -20.15 6.27 -1.31
C LEU A 57 -19.78 7.74 -1.46
N ARG A 58 -18.59 8.15 -1.00
CA ARG A 58 -18.10 9.53 -1.17
C ARG A 58 -17.93 9.88 -2.64
N LEU A 59 -17.29 9.00 -3.41
CA LEU A 59 -17.12 9.20 -4.86
C LEU A 59 -18.46 9.23 -5.61
N ARG A 60 -19.45 8.44 -5.15
CA ARG A 60 -20.82 8.50 -5.69
C ARG A 60 -21.53 9.82 -5.36
N GLY A 61 -21.38 10.35 -4.14
CA GLY A 61 -21.98 11.64 -3.76
C GLY A 61 -21.28 12.84 -4.39
N GLU A 62 -19.96 12.78 -4.63
CA GLU A 62 -19.21 13.82 -5.34
C GLU A 62 -19.53 13.84 -6.85
N ALA A 63 -20.02 12.73 -7.43
CA ALA A 63 -20.51 12.68 -8.80
C ALA A 63 -21.85 13.42 -9.02
N GLU A 64 -22.62 13.72 -7.95
CA GLU A 64 -23.93 14.40 -8.04
C GLU A 64 -23.84 15.94 -7.94
N CYS A 65 -22.65 16.52 -7.80
CA CYS A 65 -22.45 17.99 -7.78
C CYS A 65 -21.52 18.54 -8.88
N PHE A 66 -21.08 17.72 -9.86
CA PHE A 66 -20.24 18.19 -10.97
C PHE A 66 -21.02 18.52 -12.25
N ASP A 67 -22.36 18.54 -12.21
CA ASP A 67 -23.17 19.07 -13.32
C ASP A 67 -23.93 20.32 -12.88
N SER A 68 -23.20 21.44 -12.84
CA SER A 68 -23.76 22.79 -12.81
C SER A 68 -22.68 23.78 -13.23
N THR A 69 -22.39 23.83 -14.53
CA THR A 69 -22.08 25.04 -15.32
C THR A 69 -22.11 24.69 -16.80
#